data_AF-A0A1F5C9M6-F1
#
_entry.id   AF-A0A1F5C9M6-F1
#
_cell.length_a   1.000
_cell.length_b   1.000
_cell.length_c   1.000
_cell.angle_alpha   90.00
_cell.angle_beta   90.00
_cell.angle_gamma   90.00
#
_symmetry.space_group_name_H-M   'P 1'
#
loop_
_entity.id
_entity.type
_entity.pdbx_description
1 polymer ?
#
loop_
_entity_poly.entity_id
_entity_poly.type
_entity_poly.pdbx_seq_one_letter_code
_entity_poly.pdbx_strand_id
1 'polypeptide(L)'
;MSPTLSDSDLLAYSGEHVAYEIWMFFSLARLLGDGQIKIMGHSDADAKLLNNALIEAFVLHLRNIIDFIYEDKRWETDIVAANYFPPGEWTRLRGDVNPVLEKAGKRANKEIAHLTTDRKAGSPPEKSWDFKGLANEIKPVLHLMVDKALPSRLSLGVAAALGTKKE
;
A
#
# COMPACT_ATOMS: atom_id res chain seq x y z
N MET A 1 23.07 1.24 18.80
CA MET A 1 23.01 1.88 17.47
C MET A 1 22.77 0.75 16.50
N SER A 2 21.55 0.60 15.98
CA SER A 2 21.34 -0.34 14.90
C SER A 2 22.10 0.17 13.68
N PRO A 3 22.69 -0.71 12.87
CA PRO A 3 23.44 -0.29 11.70
C PRO A 3 22.52 0.52 10.79
N THR A 4 22.97 1.71 10.40
CA THR A 4 22.30 2.52 9.38
C THR A 4 22.31 1.71 8.10
N LEU A 5 21.14 1.41 7.53
CA LEU A 5 21.05 0.62 6.30
C LEU A 5 21.83 1.28 5.18
N SER A 6 22.64 0.50 4.49
CA SER A 6 23.40 0.95 3.32
C SER A 6 22.49 1.14 2.11
N ASP A 7 22.98 1.87 1.11
CA ASP A 7 22.29 1.99 -0.18
C ASP A 7 21.98 0.61 -0.80
N SER A 8 22.92 -0.34 -0.70
CA SER A 8 22.71 -1.71 -1.17
C SER A 8 21.64 -2.47 -0.39
N ASP A 9 21.54 -2.26 0.92
CA ASP A 9 20.49 -2.89 1.73
C ASP A 9 19.11 -2.36 1.32
N LEU A 10 18.98 -1.05 1.11
CA LEU A 10 17.74 -0.42 0.64
C LEU A 10 17.38 -0.87 -0.78
N LEU A 11 18.37 -1.03 -1.65
CA LEU A 11 18.18 -1.51 -3.02
C LEU A 11 17.63 -2.94 -3.02
N ALA A 12 18.21 -3.84 -2.23
CA ALA A 12 17.73 -5.20 -2.06
C ALA A 12 16.32 -5.23 -1.44
N TYR A 13 16.13 -4.49 -0.33
CA TYR A 13 14.86 -4.43 0.39
C TYR A 13 13.72 -3.91 -0.50
N SER A 14 13.98 -2.89 -1.32
CA SER A 14 12.96 -2.37 -2.23
C SER A 14 12.60 -3.34 -3.36
N GLY A 15 13.58 -4.10 -3.86
CA GLY A 15 13.36 -5.09 -4.91
C GLY A 15 12.50 -6.27 -4.46
N GLU A 16 12.55 -6.63 -3.18
CA GLU A 16 11.79 -7.74 -2.63
C GLU A 16 10.50 -7.26 -1.94
N HIS A 17 10.62 -6.45 -0.89
CA HIS A 17 9.50 -6.16 0.01
C HIS A 17 8.66 -4.98 -0.47
N VAL A 18 9.27 -3.86 -0.87
CA VAL A 18 8.50 -2.70 -1.37
C VAL A 18 7.79 -3.07 -2.68
N ALA A 19 8.47 -3.77 -3.58
CA ALA A 19 7.87 -4.29 -4.81
C ALA A 19 6.71 -5.25 -4.52
N TYR A 20 6.84 -6.15 -3.54
CA TYR A 20 5.78 -7.07 -3.14
C TYR A 20 4.53 -6.34 -2.62
N GLU A 21 4.68 -5.38 -1.71
CA GLU A 21 3.55 -4.63 -1.15
C GLU A 21 2.78 -3.87 -2.24
N ILE A 22 3.51 -3.21 -3.14
CA ILE A 22 2.95 -2.49 -4.30
C ILE A 22 2.24 -3.46 -5.25
N TRP A 23 2.89 -4.57 -5.60
CA TRP A 23 2.31 -5.58 -6.48
C TRP A 23 1.03 -6.17 -5.89
N MET A 24 1.03 -6.54 -4.61
CA MET A 24 -0.14 -7.08 -3.92
C MET A 24 -1.28 -6.07 -3.88
N PHE A 25 -1.00 -4.82 -3.53
CA PHE A 25 -1.99 -3.75 -3.49
C PHE A 25 -2.67 -3.55 -4.85
N PHE A 26 -1.92 -3.31 -5.92
CA PHE A 26 -2.50 -3.08 -7.24
C PHE A 26 -3.17 -4.32 -7.83
N SER A 27 -2.63 -5.52 -7.55
CA SER A 27 -3.24 -6.78 -7.99
C SER A 27 -4.60 -6.99 -7.33
N LEU A 28 -4.70 -6.77 -6.02
CA LEU A 28 -5.96 -6.88 -5.28
C LEU A 28 -6.95 -5.77 -5.65
N ALA A 29 -6.47 -4.54 -5.88
CA ALA A 29 -7.31 -3.43 -6.34
C ALA A 29 -8.00 -3.76 -7.66
N ARG A 30 -7.25 -4.34 -8.61
CA ARG A 30 -7.77 -4.82 -9.89
C ARG A 30 -8.74 -5.97 -9.70
N LEU A 31 -8.31 -7.02 -8.97
CA LEU A 31 -9.08 -8.24 -8.72
C LEU A 31 -10.47 -7.93 -8.12
N LEU A 32 -10.52 -7.08 -7.10
CA LEU A 32 -11.74 -6.72 -6.38
C LEU A 32 -12.55 -5.63 -7.08
N GLY A 33 -11.89 -4.70 -7.78
CA GLY A 33 -12.54 -3.57 -8.45
C GLY A 33 -13.16 -3.90 -9.80
N ASP A 34 -12.75 -4.98 -10.45
CA ASP A 34 -13.32 -5.37 -11.76
C ASP A 34 -14.70 -6.02 -11.63
N GLY A 35 -15.10 -6.52 -10.45
CA GLY A 35 -16.43 -7.09 -10.20
C GLY A 35 -16.78 -8.33 -11.05
N GLN A 36 -15.89 -8.72 -11.97
CA GLN A 36 -16.07 -9.81 -12.91
C GLN A 36 -15.56 -11.15 -12.37
N ILE A 37 -14.83 -11.14 -11.26
CA ILE A 37 -14.26 -12.36 -10.69
C ILE A 37 -15.22 -12.91 -9.65
N LYS A 38 -15.85 -14.03 -10.01
CA LYS A 38 -16.62 -14.82 -9.05
C LYS A 38 -15.66 -15.64 -8.21
N ILE A 39 -15.54 -15.29 -6.94
CA ILE A 39 -14.79 -16.09 -5.96
C ILE A 39 -15.57 -17.38 -5.73
N MET A 40 -14.94 -18.51 -6.04
CA MET A 40 -15.53 -19.83 -5.88
C MET A 40 -14.96 -20.49 -4.62
N GLY A 41 -15.85 -21.07 -3.81
CA GLY A 41 -15.51 -21.92 -2.68
C GLY A 41 -16.32 -23.21 -2.74
N HIS A 42 -16.06 -24.14 -1.82
CA HIS A 42 -16.83 -25.39 -1.74
C HIS A 42 -18.30 -25.15 -1.34
N SER A 43 -18.58 -23.99 -0.75
CA SER A 43 -19.92 -23.50 -0.40
C SER A 43 -20.01 -21.97 -0.58
N ASP A 44 -21.23 -21.42 -0.51
CA ASP A 44 -21.45 -19.97 -0.47
C ASP A 44 -20.81 -19.32 0.76
N ALA A 45 -20.70 -20.05 1.88
CA ALA A 45 -20.03 -19.58 3.07
C ALA A 45 -18.52 -19.44 2.83
N ASP A 46 -17.91 -20.42 2.16
CA ASP A 46 -16.48 -20.38 1.82
C ASP A 46 -16.18 -19.27 0.80
N ALA A 47 -17.05 -19.07 -0.19
CA ALA A 47 -16.92 -17.96 -1.13
C ALA A 47 -16.94 -16.60 -0.43
N LYS A 48 -17.83 -16.42 0.57
CA LYS A 48 -17.88 -15.21 1.41
C LYS A 48 -16.63 -15.06 2.28
N LEU A 49 -16.16 -16.15 2.88
CA LEU A 49 -14.93 -16.17 3.68
C LEU A 49 -13.73 -15.72 2.84
N LEU A 50 -13.54 -16.30 1.67
CA LEU A 50 -12.47 -15.94 0.75
C LEU A 50 -12.57 -14.50 0.27
N ASN A 51 -13.79 -14.00 -0.02
CA ASN A 51 -14.00 -12.59 -0.35
C ASN A 51 -13.56 -11.65 0.77
N ASN A 52 -13.92 -11.96 2.01
CA ASN A 52 -13.49 -11.15 3.15
C ASN A 52 -11.97 -11.19 3.32
N ALA A 53 -11.35 -12.37 3.18
CA ALA A 53 -9.90 -12.51 3.27
C ALA A 53 -9.17 -11.65 2.21
N LEU A 54 -9.68 -11.58 0.98
CA LEU A 54 -9.11 -10.73 -0.07
C LEU A 54 -9.29 -9.23 0.23
N ILE A 55 -10.44 -8.83 0.77
CA ILE A 55 -10.67 -7.44 1.20
C ILE A 55 -9.71 -7.09 2.34
N GLU A 56 -9.56 -7.97 3.33
CA GLU A 56 -8.65 -7.75 4.45
C GLU A 56 -7.19 -7.64 3.98
N ALA A 57 -6.76 -8.51 3.06
CA ALA A 57 -5.45 -8.42 2.43
C ALA A 57 -5.27 -7.08 1.68
N PHE A 58 -6.26 -6.63 0.93
CA PHE A 58 -6.21 -5.34 0.24
C PHE A 58 -6.02 -4.19 1.23
N VAL A 59 -6.82 -4.18 2.31
CA VAL A 59 -6.80 -3.11 3.32
C VAL A 59 -5.47 -3.11 4.10
N LEU A 60 -4.90 -4.29 4.35
CA LEU A 60 -3.56 -4.41 4.95
C LEU A 60 -2.50 -3.74 4.08
N HIS A 61 -2.42 -4.09 2.80
CA HIS A 61 -1.43 -3.53 1.88
C HIS A 61 -1.67 -2.04 1.62
N LEU A 62 -2.93 -1.61 1.53
CA LEU A 62 -3.29 -0.18 1.46
C LEU A 62 -2.72 0.59 2.65
N ARG A 63 -2.93 0.10 3.88
CA ARG A 63 -2.41 0.72 5.10
C ARG A 63 -0.88 0.77 5.08
N ASN A 64 -0.22 -0.35 4.77
CA ASN A 64 1.24 -0.42 4.73
C ASN A 64 1.82 0.59 3.73
N ILE A 65 1.21 0.73 2.55
CA ILE A 65 1.66 1.69 1.54
C ILE A 65 1.42 3.14 1.99
N ILE A 66 0.27 3.45 2.58
CA ILE A 66 0.00 4.80 3.11
C ILE A 66 1.02 5.16 4.19
N ASP A 67 1.22 4.28 5.17
CA ASP A 67 2.18 4.48 6.26
C ASP A 67 3.59 4.64 5.69
N PHE A 68 3.99 3.78 4.75
CA PHE A 68 5.28 3.86 4.06
C PHE A 68 5.51 5.20 3.34
N ILE A 69 4.48 5.73 2.65
CA ILE A 69 4.58 6.98 1.89
C ILE A 69 4.63 8.20 2.81
N TYR A 70 3.76 8.25 3.81
CA TYR A 70 3.40 9.49 4.51
C TYR A 70 3.90 9.58 5.96
N GLU A 71 4.14 8.47 6.64
CA GLU A 71 4.55 8.50 8.04
C GLU A 71 6.07 8.61 8.17
N ASP A 72 6.49 9.14 9.31
CA ASP A 72 7.88 9.06 9.75
C ASP A 72 8.17 7.69 10.38
N LYS A 73 9.46 7.34 10.47
CA LYS A 73 9.86 6.11 11.17
C LYS A 73 9.34 6.11 12.60
N ARG A 74 8.58 5.08 12.97
CA ARG A 74 8.12 4.87 14.35
C ARG A 74 9.12 4.04 15.15
N TRP A 75 9.73 3.07 14.50
CA TRP A 75 10.77 2.21 15.06
C TRP A 75 12.06 2.31 14.22
N GLU A 76 13.21 2.03 14.86
CA GLU A 76 14.53 2.17 14.21
C GLU A 76 14.65 1.32 12.93
N THR A 77 14.03 0.14 12.96
CA THR A 77 14.01 -0.84 11.88
C THR A 77 12.98 -0.56 10.78
N ASP A 78 12.11 0.44 10.95
CA ASP A 78 11.10 0.74 9.94
C ASP A 78 11.75 1.25 8.66
N ILE A 79 11.13 0.91 7.53
CA ILE A 79 11.48 1.44 6.23
C ILE A 79 10.33 2.31 5.76
N VAL A 80 10.64 3.56 5.45
CA VAL A 80 9.71 4.56 4.92
C VAL A 80 10.24 5.10 3.60
N ALA A 81 9.36 5.67 2.79
CA ALA A 81 9.72 6.19 1.47
C ALA A 81 10.85 7.21 1.56
N ALA A 82 10.93 8.01 2.63
CA ALA A 82 12.02 8.96 2.87
C ALA A 82 13.43 8.34 2.92
N ASN A 83 13.57 7.04 3.21
CA ASN A 83 14.87 6.36 3.19
C ASN A 83 15.47 6.29 1.78
N TYR A 84 14.63 6.37 0.74
CA TYR A 84 15.05 6.30 -0.66
C TYR A 84 15.45 7.66 -1.26
N PHE A 85 15.46 8.72 -0.45
CA PHE A 85 15.74 10.09 -0.86
C PHE A 85 16.83 10.74 0.01
N PRO A 86 17.43 11.84 -0.45
CA PRO A 86 18.13 12.76 0.42
C PRO A 86 17.24 13.24 1.59
N PRO A 87 17.83 13.54 2.77
CA PRO A 87 17.06 13.96 3.94
C PRO A 87 16.11 15.13 3.66
N GLY A 88 14.83 14.96 4.01
CA GLY A 88 13.78 15.97 3.83
C GLY A 88 13.27 16.16 2.39
N GLU A 89 13.93 15.57 1.40
CA GLU A 89 13.53 15.75 0.00
C GLU A 89 12.20 15.07 -0.31
N TRP A 90 11.98 13.86 0.23
CA TRP A 90 10.73 13.14 0.01
C TRP A 90 9.52 13.94 0.50
N THR A 91 9.53 14.39 1.76
CA THR A 91 8.45 15.19 2.37
C THR A 91 8.13 16.43 1.53
N ARG A 92 9.15 17.11 1.01
CA ARG A 92 8.98 18.27 0.11
C ARG A 92 8.32 17.89 -1.22
N LEU A 93 8.68 16.75 -1.81
CA LEU A 93 8.18 16.30 -3.10
C LEU A 93 6.77 15.73 -3.03
N ARG A 94 6.49 14.86 -2.06
CA ARG A 94 5.20 14.15 -1.96
C ARG A 94 4.03 15.05 -1.53
N GLY A 95 4.33 16.15 -0.84
CA GLY A 95 3.31 17.00 -0.24
C GLY A 95 2.51 16.30 0.87
N ASP A 96 1.40 16.91 1.24
CA ASP A 96 0.51 16.41 2.28
C ASP A 96 -0.33 15.23 1.80
N VAL A 97 -0.72 14.36 2.74
CA VAL A 97 -1.68 13.28 2.45
C VAL A 97 -3.02 13.90 2.07
N ASN A 98 -3.62 13.43 0.98
CA ASN A 98 -4.94 13.91 0.60
C ASN A 98 -6.02 13.33 1.54
N PRO A 99 -7.17 14.02 1.70
CA PRO A 99 -8.21 13.60 2.64
C PRO A 99 -8.81 12.21 2.35
N VAL A 100 -8.76 11.74 1.10
CA VAL A 100 -9.28 10.42 0.71
C VAL A 100 -8.38 9.33 1.30
N LEU A 101 -7.07 9.45 1.13
CA LEU A 101 -6.09 8.50 1.66
C LEU A 101 -6.01 8.58 3.18
N GLU A 102 -6.07 9.77 3.77
CA GLU A 102 -6.11 9.93 5.23
C GLU A 102 -7.31 9.18 5.84
N LYS A 103 -8.50 9.39 5.26
CA LYS A 103 -9.72 8.70 5.70
C LYS A 103 -9.62 7.18 5.51
N ALA A 104 -9.03 6.74 4.40
CA ALA A 104 -8.84 5.33 4.11
C ALA A 104 -7.85 4.66 5.08
N GLY A 105 -6.71 5.29 5.36
CA GLY A 105 -5.72 4.81 6.34
C GLY A 105 -6.30 4.74 7.75
N LYS A 106 -7.04 5.77 8.18
CA LYS A 106 -7.75 5.76 9.46
C LYS A 106 -8.77 4.62 9.56
N ARG A 107 -9.52 4.38 8.48
CA ARG A 107 -10.48 3.26 8.41
C ARG A 107 -9.77 1.91 8.47
N ALA A 108 -8.68 1.74 7.72
CA ALA A 108 -7.89 0.51 7.70
C ALA A 108 -7.35 0.15 9.08
N ASN A 109 -6.80 1.13 9.81
CA ASN A 109 -6.37 0.97 11.19
C ASN A 109 -7.50 0.47 12.11
N LYS A 110 -8.70 1.05 11.99
CA LYS A 110 -9.85 0.69 12.85
C LYS A 110 -10.48 -0.66 12.50
N GLU A 111 -10.44 -1.08 11.24
CA GLU A 111 -11.07 -2.31 10.77
C GLU A 111 -10.13 -3.53 10.90
N ILE A 112 -8.83 -3.36 10.66
CA ILE A 112 -7.84 -4.46 10.67
C ILE A 112 -7.07 -4.54 11.99
N ALA A 113 -6.49 -3.43 12.44
CA ALA A 113 -5.54 -3.44 13.56
C ALA A 113 -6.21 -3.33 14.95
N HIS A 114 -7.48 -2.91 15.00
CA HIS A 114 -8.17 -2.63 16.26
C HIS A 114 -9.57 -3.24 16.32
N LEU A 115 -9.98 -3.70 17.50
CA LEU A 115 -11.38 -3.98 17.82
C LEU A 115 -12.01 -2.66 18.30
N THR A 116 -12.77 -1.99 17.45
CA THR A 116 -13.33 -0.66 17.73
C THR A 116 -14.85 -0.67 17.65
N THR A 117 -15.51 0.22 18.39
CA THR A 117 -16.97 0.47 18.30
C THR A 117 -17.38 1.05 16.95
N ASP A 118 -16.42 1.53 16.17
CA ASP A 118 -16.65 2.19 14.89
C ASP A 118 -16.77 1.19 13.73
N ARG A 119 -16.71 -0.11 14.00
CA ARG A 119 -16.90 -1.16 12.98
C ARG A 119 -18.31 -1.09 12.41
N LYS A 120 -18.39 -0.99 11.08
CA LYS A 120 -19.68 -0.94 10.37
C LYS A 120 -20.36 -2.32 10.38
N ALA A 121 -21.49 -2.41 11.09
CA ALA A 121 -22.34 -3.60 11.12
C ALA A 121 -23.14 -3.78 9.81
N GLY A 122 -23.49 -5.03 9.48
CA GLY A 122 -24.32 -5.35 8.30
C GLY A 122 -23.62 -5.12 6.95
N SER A 123 -24.40 -4.78 5.91
CA SER A 123 -23.94 -4.54 4.53
C SER A 123 -24.37 -3.16 3.97
N PRO A 124 -24.17 -2.04 4.69
CA PRO A 124 -24.46 -0.72 4.13
C PRO A 124 -23.52 -0.41 2.95
N PRO A 125 -23.95 0.35 1.94
CA PRO A 125 -23.12 0.69 0.77
C PRO A 125 -21.77 1.30 1.14
N GLU A 126 -21.71 2.09 2.23
CA GLU A 126 -20.47 2.71 2.70
C GLU A 126 -19.47 1.73 3.34
N LYS A 127 -19.82 0.45 3.47
CA LYS A 127 -18.91 -0.61 3.89
C LYS A 127 -18.04 -1.09 2.73
N SER A 128 -18.48 -0.89 1.49
CA SER A 128 -17.68 -1.20 0.31
C SER A 128 -16.43 -0.30 0.28
N TRP A 129 -15.31 -0.88 -0.14
CA TRP A 129 -14.09 -0.13 -0.39
C TRP A 129 -14.06 0.27 -1.86
N ASP A 130 -13.69 1.52 -2.15
CA ASP A 130 -13.46 1.97 -3.53
C ASP A 130 -12.05 1.55 -3.97
N PHE A 131 -11.90 0.26 -4.30
CA PHE A 131 -10.62 -0.35 -4.63
C PHE A 131 -9.88 0.39 -5.75
N LYS A 132 -10.62 0.74 -6.82
CA LYS A 132 -10.08 1.43 -7.99
C LYS A 132 -9.75 2.88 -7.68
N GLY A 133 -10.65 3.60 -6.99
CA GLY A 133 -10.40 4.99 -6.59
C GLY A 133 -9.15 5.10 -5.73
N LEU A 134 -9.00 4.25 -4.72
CA LEU A 134 -7.83 4.26 -3.83
C LEU A 134 -6.52 3.94 -4.57
N ALA A 135 -6.55 2.99 -5.51
CA ALA A 135 -5.41 2.72 -6.37
C ALA A 135 -5.05 3.94 -7.25
N ASN A 136 -6.03 4.66 -7.77
CA ASN A 136 -5.82 5.85 -8.58
C ASN A 136 -5.23 7.02 -7.77
N GLU A 137 -5.55 7.12 -6.47
CA GLU A 137 -4.96 8.14 -5.58
C GLU A 137 -3.50 7.84 -5.22
N ILE A 138 -3.15 6.56 -4.99
CA ILE A 138 -1.79 6.15 -4.60
C ILE A 138 -0.84 6.14 -5.80
N LYS A 139 -1.32 5.74 -6.98
CA LYS A 139 -0.48 5.50 -8.16
C LYS A 139 0.40 6.69 -8.57
N PRO A 140 -0.11 7.94 -8.64
CA PRO A 140 0.72 9.10 -8.98
C PRO A 140 1.87 9.34 -7.99
N VAL A 141 1.63 9.11 -6.70
CA VAL A 141 2.63 9.31 -5.64
C VAL A 141 3.75 8.28 -5.74
N LEU A 142 3.40 7.03 -6.05
CA LEU A 142 4.39 5.97 -6.29
C LEU A 142 5.16 6.15 -7.61
N HIS A 143 4.54 6.68 -8.67
CA HIS A 143 5.28 7.09 -9.87
C HIS A 143 6.26 8.21 -9.56
N LEU A 144 5.85 9.23 -8.81
CA LEU A 144 6.75 10.29 -8.35
C LEU A 144 7.92 9.70 -7.56
N MET A 145 7.66 8.69 -6.71
CA MET A 145 8.72 8.01 -5.99
C MET A 145 9.71 7.33 -6.93
N VAL A 146 9.23 6.54 -7.89
CA VAL A 146 10.06 5.85 -8.88
C VAL A 146 10.92 6.81 -9.71
N ASP A 147 10.35 7.97 -10.04
CA ASP A 147 11.01 8.96 -10.89
C ASP A 147 12.08 9.77 -10.14
N LYS A 148 11.95 9.91 -8.81
CA LYS A 148 12.76 10.85 -8.02
C LYS A 148 13.66 10.19 -6.97
N ALA A 149 13.41 8.94 -6.61
CA ALA A 149 14.24 8.23 -5.64
C ALA A 149 15.67 8.05 -6.14
N LEU A 150 16.61 7.91 -5.21
CA LEU A 150 18.01 7.64 -5.52
C LEU A 150 18.12 6.27 -6.22
N PRO A 151 18.69 6.20 -7.44
CA PRO A 151 18.82 4.93 -8.18
C PRO A 151 19.66 3.88 -7.46
N SER A 152 20.57 4.32 -6.59
CA SER A 152 21.38 3.43 -5.73
C SER A 152 20.57 2.75 -4.63
N ARG A 153 19.34 3.23 -4.34
CA ARG A 153 18.49 2.75 -3.25
C ARG A 153 17.18 2.13 -3.73
N LEU A 154 16.65 2.52 -4.88
CA LEU A 154 15.36 2.03 -5.37
C LEU A 154 15.52 1.06 -6.53
N SER A 155 15.12 -0.18 -6.30
CA SER A 155 15.18 -1.23 -7.32
C SER A 155 14.22 -0.97 -8.48
N LEU A 156 14.62 -1.39 -9.68
CA LEU A 156 13.74 -1.41 -10.87
C LEU A 156 12.52 -2.32 -10.68
N GLY A 157 12.56 -3.26 -9.72
CA GLY A 157 11.42 -4.10 -9.36
C GLY A 157 10.21 -3.31 -8.85
N VAL A 158 10.43 -2.16 -8.22
CA VAL A 158 9.34 -1.27 -7.76
C VAL A 158 8.58 -0.67 -8.94
N ALA A 159 9.32 -0.22 -9.98
CA ALA A 159 8.73 0.27 -11.23
C ALA A 159 7.93 -0.84 -11.94
N ALA A 160 8.50 -2.04 -12.05
CA ALA A 160 7.82 -3.19 -12.62
C ALA A 160 6.52 -3.55 -11.86
N ALA A 161 6.54 -3.51 -10.53
CA ALA A 161 5.37 -3.77 -9.67
C ALA A 161 4.24 -2.76 -9.86
N LEU A 162 4.57 -1.49 -10.17
CA LEU A 162 3.60 -0.45 -10.56
C LEU A 162 3.01 -0.64 -11.96
N GLY A 163 3.58 -1.55 -12.75
CA GLY A 163 3.27 -1.69 -14.16
C GLY A 163 3.92 -0.62 -15.04
N THR A 164 4.98 0.05 -14.59
CA THR A 164 5.82 0.85 -15.49
C THR A 164 6.88 -0.03 -16.13
N LYS A 165 6.90 -0.06 -17.46
CA LYS A 165 8.12 -0.43 -18.17
C LYS A 165 9.03 0.78 -18.11
N LYS A 166 10.19 0.65 -17.46
CA LYS A 166 11.29 1.59 -17.70
C LYS A 166 11.78 1.33 -19.13
N GLU A 167 11.54 2.28 -20.02
CA GLU A 167 12.23 2.36 -21.32
C GLU A 167 13.69 2.80 -21.12
#